data_AF-C6XGV0-F1
#
_entry.id   AF-C6XGV0-F1
#
_cell.length_a   1.000
_cell.length_b   1.000
_cell.length_c   1.000
_cell.angle_alpha   90.00
_cell.angle_beta   90.00
_cell.angle_gamma   90.00
#
_symmetry.space_group_name_H-M   'P 1'
#
loop_
_entity.id
_entity.type
_entity.pdbx_description
1 polymer ?
#
loop_
_entity_poly.entity_id
_entity_poly.type
_entity_poly.pdbx_seq_one_letter_code
_entity_poly.pdbx_strand_id
1 'polypeptide(L)'
;MPRIREVYILPAGSQAYPNSNISSSAYNNLLKDLALDNNSPRPISAGGTAADNAVQARVNLGTDDASNLTKGKIIANLLPFYPIQQGGGIGQLDNKIYLGWNGTQLLLQVDLSSMREVWTSQLAPRALQNLVDHAHKPNHIVYTTDSNQYAATPLSSFMRKLFSCHNGETLHQAIFQNGAQFYNNSQRIAAFLDDGDIMCYKRQKTVWQGIEIAQHTANIALESTKNCLYKTTVLNMGRGPGYIHFDTDKGAVGCSYFLSDERLKKVHGESSASAREIIEQLKFIDFNYLPESGMDSELRYLIGFSENNLKEINEVFVDTIGGYLAPNPSVIIPHLAKAIQELLQEVKELRDMIDKQNEEHQDVQDMSNTPLNSQKFD
;
A
#
# COMPACT_ATOMS: atom_id res chain seq x y z
N MET A 1 -8.38 72.78 66.92
CA MET A 1 -8.68 72.66 68.36
C MET A 1 -7.36 72.42 69.10
N PRO A 2 -7.06 73.14 70.21
CA PRO A 2 -5.78 73.00 70.89
C PRO A 2 -5.59 71.58 71.43
N ARG A 3 -4.46 70.97 71.07
CA ARG A 3 -4.01 69.66 71.55
C ARG A 3 -2.62 69.79 72.13
N ILE A 4 -2.38 69.14 73.27
CA ILE A 4 -1.04 68.98 73.84
C ILE A 4 -0.82 67.50 74.04
N ARG A 5 0.24 66.95 73.42
CA ARG A 5 0.56 65.51 73.46
C ARG A 5 -0.64 64.62 73.09
N GLU A 6 -1.30 64.95 71.97
CA GLU A 6 -2.49 64.26 71.43
C GLU A 6 -3.77 64.32 72.28
N VAL A 7 -3.75 64.97 73.45
CA VAL A 7 -4.94 65.20 74.27
C VAL A 7 -5.52 66.57 73.93
N TYR A 8 -6.80 66.61 73.56
CA TYR A 8 -7.58 67.84 73.45
C TYR A 8 -7.76 68.46 74.83
N ILE A 9 -7.40 69.74 74.93
CA ILE A 9 -7.52 70.52 76.15
C ILE A 9 -8.43 71.69 75.84
N LEU A 10 -9.37 71.96 76.74
CA LEU A 10 -10.22 73.15 76.63
C LEU A 10 -9.34 74.42 76.69
N PRO A 11 -9.53 75.40 75.78
CA PRO A 11 -8.80 76.65 75.83
C PRO A 11 -8.88 77.31 77.22
N ALA A 12 -7.77 77.88 77.69
CA ALA A 12 -7.77 78.59 78.96
C ALA A 12 -8.83 79.71 78.95
N GLY A 13 -9.60 79.83 80.05
CA GLY A 13 -10.70 80.81 80.16
C GLY A 13 -12.01 80.37 79.50
N SER A 14 -12.11 79.16 78.96
CA SER A 14 -13.34 78.67 78.33
C SER A 14 -14.44 78.26 79.33
N GLN A 15 -14.21 78.28 80.64
CA GLN A 15 -15.23 77.88 81.62
C GLN A 15 -16.12 79.08 82.00
N ALA A 16 -17.43 78.85 82.06
CA ALA A 16 -18.37 79.85 82.57
C ALA A 16 -18.39 79.83 84.11
N TYR A 17 -18.53 81.00 84.72
CA TYR A 17 -18.59 81.17 86.18
C TYR A 17 -20.06 81.30 86.67
N PRO A 18 -20.37 80.98 87.93
CA PRO A 18 -21.69 81.22 88.51
C PRO A 18 -22.14 82.68 88.33
N ASN A 19 -23.44 82.90 88.14
CA ASN A 19 -24.05 84.22 87.90
C ASN A 19 -23.67 84.90 86.57
N SER A 20 -23.20 84.14 85.58
CA SER A 20 -23.08 84.62 84.20
C SER A 20 -24.42 84.59 83.45
N ASN A 21 -24.50 85.28 82.29
CA ASN A 21 -25.69 85.30 81.43
C ASN A 21 -26.10 83.92 80.87
N ILE A 22 -25.24 82.90 81.00
CA ILE A 22 -25.46 81.53 80.54
C ILE A 22 -25.38 80.60 81.76
N SER A 23 -26.18 79.52 81.77
CA SER A 23 -26.09 78.48 82.81
C SER A 23 -24.71 77.85 82.81
N SER A 24 -23.89 78.22 83.80
CA SER A 24 -22.50 77.77 83.91
C SER A 24 -22.39 76.26 84.04
N SER A 25 -23.35 75.61 84.72
CA SER A 25 -23.43 74.15 84.84
C SER A 25 -23.63 73.46 83.48
N ALA A 26 -24.65 73.87 82.71
CA ALA A 26 -24.94 73.27 81.41
C ALA A 26 -23.80 73.50 80.41
N TYR A 27 -23.26 74.72 80.37
CA TYR A 27 -22.16 75.07 79.48
C TYR A 27 -20.87 74.31 79.82
N ASN A 28 -20.48 74.25 81.09
CA ASN A 28 -19.28 73.53 81.49
C ASN A 28 -19.44 72.01 81.31
N ASN A 29 -20.65 71.46 81.43
CA ASN A 29 -20.93 70.06 81.11
C ASN A 29 -20.75 69.77 79.62
N LEU A 30 -21.28 70.64 78.74
CA LEU A 30 -21.06 70.52 77.30
C LEU A 30 -19.56 70.56 76.94
N LEU A 31 -18.80 71.48 77.55
CA LEU A 31 -17.36 71.56 77.30
C LEU A 31 -16.61 70.31 77.78
N LYS A 32 -16.99 69.74 78.92
CA LYS A 32 -16.44 68.48 79.41
C LYS A 32 -16.80 67.31 78.50
N ASP A 33 -18.02 67.27 78.00
CA ASP A 33 -18.51 66.25 77.07
C ASP A 33 -17.75 66.32 75.74
N LEU A 34 -17.61 67.51 75.16
CA LEU A 34 -16.77 67.73 73.98
C LEU A 34 -15.31 67.35 74.23
N ALA A 35 -14.80 67.62 75.44
CA ALA A 35 -13.44 67.24 75.78
C ALA A 35 -13.28 65.73 75.96
N LEU A 36 -14.28 65.04 76.49
CA LEU A 36 -14.29 63.59 76.63
C LEU A 36 -14.42 62.92 75.25
N ASP A 37 -15.38 63.33 74.43
CA ASP A 37 -15.65 62.79 73.09
C ASP A 37 -14.44 62.95 72.15
N ASN A 38 -13.68 64.05 72.30
CA ASN A 38 -12.45 64.27 71.53
C ASN A 38 -11.23 63.48 72.04
N ASN A 39 -11.26 62.99 73.28
CA ASN A 39 -10.12 62.31 73.92
C ASN A 39 -10.33 60.81 74.08
N SER A 40 -11.57 60.33 74.09
CA SER A 40 -11.91 58.91 74.14
C SER A 40 -12.00 58.34 72.73
N PRO A 41 -11.32 57.20 72.44
CA PRO A 41 -11.54 56.48 71.19
C PRO A 41 -13.04 56.16 71.02
N ARG A 42 -13.60 56.49 69.86
CA ARG A 42 -15.00 56.16 69.57
C ARG A 42 -15.16 54.64 69.48
N PRO A 43 -16.25 54.08 70.02
CA PRO A 43 -16.54 52.66 69.86
C PRO A 43 -16.80 52.33 68.38
N ILE A 44 -16.58 51.06 68.01
CA ILE A 44 -16.78 50.57 66.64
C ILE A 44 -18.21 50.85 66.14
N SER A 45 -19.20 50.83 67.06
CA SER A 45 -20.60 51.11 66.77
C SER A 45 -20.88 52.53 66.29
N ALA A 46 -20.00 53.49 66.62
CA ALA A 46 -20.11 54.88 66.14
C ALA A 46 -19.59 55.06 64.70
N GLY A 47 -18.92 54.06 64.13
CA GLY A 47 -18.28 54.12 62.81
C GLY A 47 -19.22 53.94 61.61
N GLY A 48 -20.55 53.98 61.81
CA GLY A 48 -21.54 53.82 60.74
C GLY A 48 -21.66 52.40 60.16
N THR A 49 -20.84 51.45 60.61
CA THR A 49 -20.88 50.05 60.19
C THR A 49 -21.93 49.24 60.93
N ALA A 50 -22.60 49.80 61.95
CA ALA A 50 -23.52 49.08 62.86
C ALA A 50 -22.91 47.84 63.55
N ALA A 51 -21.57 47.75 63.61
CA ALA A 51 -20.86 46.64 64.24
C ALA A 51 -20.44 46.97 65.67
N ASP A 52 -20.50 45.98 66.57
CA ASP A 52 -20.01 46.08 67.96
C ASP A 52 -18.58 45.53 68.12
N ASN A 53 -18.04 44.90 67.08
CA ASN A 53 -16.71 44.29 67.08
C ASN A 53 -15.98 44.49 65.73
N ALA A 54 -14.66 44.35 65.76
CA ALA A 54 -13.80 44.62 64.60
C ALA A 54 -14.01 43.65 63.44
N VAL A 55 -14.45 42.41 63.70
CA VAL A 55 -14.71 41.41 62.67
C VAL A 55 -15.95 41.81 61.87
N GLN A 56 -17.06 42.09 62.53
CA GLN A 56 -18.29 42.49 61.86
C GLN A 56 -18.14 43.84 61.15
N ALA A 57 -17.33 44.77 61.68
CA ALA A 57 -17.05 46.03 61.00
C ALA A 57 -16.35 45.81 59.65
N ARG A 58 -15.37 44.88 59.57
CA ARG A 58 -14.71 44.52 58.31
C ARG A 58 -15.66 43.86 57.31
N VAL A 59 -16.49 42.94 57.78
CA VAL A 59 -17.54 42.31 56.96
C VAL A 59 -18.48 43.38 56.38
N ASN A 60 -18.95 44.32 57.20
CA ASN A 60 -19.88 45.37 56.78
C ASN A 60 -19.23 46.41 55.86
N LEU A 61 -17.91 46.60 55.94
CA LEU A 61 -17.13 47.41 54.98
C LEU A 61 -16.82 46.64 53.67
N GLY A 62 -17.20 45.36 53.58
CA GLY A 62 -16.94 44.51 52.41
C GLY A 62 -15.48 44.09 52.25
N THR A 63 -14.64 44.24 53.28
CA THR A 63 -13.19 43.97 53.16
C THR A 63 -12.85 42.48 53.23
N ASP A 64 -13.77 41.66 53.76
CA ASP A 64 -13.59 40.21 53.91
C ASP A 64 -14.15 39.42 52.70
N ASP A 65 -14.55 40.12 51.63
CA ASP A 65 -15.01 39.51 50.39
C ASP A 65 -13.99 39.72 49.26
N ALA A 66 -13.39 38.61 48.81
CA ALA A 66 -12.41 38.62 47.73
C ALA A 66 -12.98 39.12 46.39
N SER A 67 -14.30 39.07 46.19
CA SER A 67 -14.94 39.59 44.98
C SER A 67 -14.84 41.12 44.85
N ASN A 68 -14.60 41.83 45.96
CA ASN A 68 -14.41 43.28 45.98
C ASN A 68 -12.99 43.71 45.54
N LEU A 69 -12.06 42.76 45.40
CA LEU A 69 -10.71 43.02 44.88
C LEU A 69 -10.74 43.14 43.34
N THR A 70 -11.25 44.27 42.85
CA THR A 70 -11.34 44.53 41.40
C THR A 70 -10.01 44.97 40.79
N LYS A 71 -9.09 45.55 41.59
CA LYS A 71 -7.71 45.92 41.22
C LYS A 71 -6.83 45.91 42.49
N GLY A 72 -5.57 45.49 42.39
CA GLY A 72 -4.61 45.57 43.50
C GLY A 72 -3.54 44.47 43.51
N LYS A 73 -2.51 44.64 44.33
CA LYS A 73 -1.48 43.62 44.58
C LYS A 73 -1.78 42.96 45.93
N ILE A 74 -2.14 41.68 45.92
CA ILE A 74 -2.16 40.89 47.15
C ILE A 74 -0.70 40.54 47.48
N ILE A 75 -0.27 40.86 48.69
CA ILE A 75 1.08 40.51 49.16
C ILE A 75 1.09 38.99 49.35
N ALA A 76 2.03 38.27 48.72
CA ALA A 76 2.05 36.80 48.71
C ALA A 76 1.97 36.17 50.11
N ASN A 77 2.51 36.84 51.14
CA ASN A 77 2.47 36.39 52.53
C ASN A 77 1.06 36.34 53.16
N LEU A 78 0.05 36.94 52.53
CA LEU A 78 -1.34 36.92 52.98
C LEU A 78 -2.14 35.76 52.37
N LEU A 79 -1.58 35.05 51.39
CA LEU A 79 -2.23 33.88 50.81
C LEU A 79 -1.82 32.64 51.62
N PRO A 80 -2.77 31.77 52.02
CA PRO A 80 -2.45 30.51 52.69
C PRO A 80 -1.83 29.46 51.73
N PHE A 81 -1.54 29.85 50.49
CA PHE A 81 -0.98 29.03 49.43
C PHE A 81 -0.02 29.86 48.56
N TYR A 82 0.91 29.18 47.88
CA TYR A 82 1.75 29.81 46.88
C TYR A 82 0.94 30.07 45.60
N PRO A 83 0.82 31.33 45.14
CA PRO A 83 0.12 31.61 43.89
C PRO A 83 0.91 31.06 42.71
N ILE A 84 0.22 30.44 41.76
CA ILE A 84 0.78 29.98 40.49
C ILE A 84 0.44 31.04 39.44
N GLN A 85 1.44 31.55 38.72
CA GLN A 85 1.20 32.40 37.56
C GLN A 85 0.73 31.53 36.40
N GLN A 86 -0.47 31.82 35.89
CA GLN A 86 -0.99 31.24 34.66
C GLN A 86 -0.80 32.25 33.52
N GLY A 87 -0.05 31.89 32.49
CA GLY A 87 0.15 32.77 31.32
C GLY A 87 1.29 33.80 31.45
N GLY A 88 1.41 34.69 30.45
CA GLY A 88 2.31 35.86 30.45
C GLY A 88 3.70 35.65 29.83
N GLY A 89 4.02 34.46 29.31
CA GLY A 89 5.23 34.21 28.53
C GLY A 89 5.12 34.72 27.09
N ILE A 90 6.25 34.95 26.42
CA ILE A 90 6.29 35.30 24.99
C ILE A 90 5.54 34.22 24.19
N GLY A 91 4.54 34.64 23.40
CA GLY A 91 3.73 33.74 22.56
C GLY A 91 2.55 33.07 23.26
N GLN A 92 2.26 33.39 24.53
CA GLN A 92 1.06 32.92 25.21
C GLN A 92 -0.12 33.86 24.97
N LEU A 93 -1.32 33.30 24.81
CA LEU A 93 -2.60 34.02 24.64
C LEU A 93 -3.38 34.07 25.96
N ASP A 94 -4.47 34.84 25.98
CA ASP A 94 -5.29 35.09 27.19
C ASP A 94 -6.29 33.96 27.54
N ASN A 95 -5.98 32.73 27.15
CA ASN A 95 -6.88 31.58 27.32
C ASN A 95 -7.04 31.18 28.80
N LYS A 96 -8.25 30.77 29.19
CA LYS A 96 -8.52 30.21 30.51
C LYS A 96 -8.17 28.73 30.56
N ILE A 97 -7.38 28.33 31.55
CA ILE A 97 -7.02 26.94 31.81
C ILE A 97 -7.86 26.41 32.96
N TYR A 98 -8.55 25.31 32.72
CA TYR A 98 -9.29 24.55 33.71
C TYR A 98 -8.55 23.24 33.99
N LEU A 99 -8.18 23.02 35.25
CA LEU A 99 -7.61 21.77 35.74
C LEU A 99 -8.59 21.16 36.74
N GLY A 100 -8.98 19.91 36.54
CA GLY A 100 -9.99 19.26 37.39
C GLY A 100 -9.85 17.75 37.46
N TRP A 101 -10.36 17.14 38.53
CA TRP A 101 -10.41 15.68 38.70
C TRP A 101 -11.81 15.16 38.37
N ASN A 102 -11.93 14.16 37.50
CA ASN A 102 -13.24 13.61 37.11
C ASN A 102 -13.69 12.39 37.94
N GLY A 103 -12.94 12.05 39.00
CA GLY A 103 -13.13 10.84 39.80
C GLY A 103 -12.11 9.74 39.50
N THR A 104 -11.48 9.75 38.32
CA THR A 104 -10.51 8.73 37.89
C THR A 104 -9.20 9.32 37.36
N GLN A 105 -9.25 10.50 36.73
CA GLN A 105 -8.12 11.11 36.04
C GLN A 105 -8.13 12.63 36.21
N LEU A 106 -6.93 13.22 36.11
CA LEU A 106 -6.74 14.66 36.04
C LEU A 106 -7.02 15.11 34.60
N LEU A 107 -7.90 16.08 34.42
CA LEU A 107 -8.30 16.63 33.13
C LEU A 107 -7.81 18.07 32.97
N LEU A 108 -7.48 18.43 31.73
CA LEU A 108 -7.16 19.78 31.29
C LEU A 108 -8.17 20.24 30.24
N GLN A 109 -8.63 21.48 30.36
CA GLN A 109 -9.42 22.17 29.36
C GLN A 109 -8.88 23.59 29.18
N VAL A 110 -8.85 24.05 27.93
CA VAL A 110 -8.47 25.42 27.56
C VAL A 110 -9.69 26.07 26.92
N ASP A 111 -10.21 27.11 27.56
CA ASP A 111 -11.49 27.75 27.26
C ASP A 111 -12.65 26.74 27.16
N LEU A 112 -13.17 26.50 25.95
CA LEU A 112 -14.23 25.52 25.68
C LEU A 112 -13.68 24.19 25.13
N SER A 113 -12.38 24.10 24.87
CA SER A 113 -11.73 22.93 24.26
C SER A 113 -11.12 22.01 25.32
N SER A 114 -11.63 20.79 25.41
CA SER A 114 -11.04 19.77 26.27
C SER A 114 -9.69 19.29 25.70
N MET A 115 -8.64 19.34 26.51
CA MET A 115 -7.32 18.73 26.24
C MET A 115 -7.23 17.31 26.79
N ARG A 116 -8.34 16.78 27.33
CA ARG A 116 -8.46 15.46 27.94
C ARG A 116 -7.52 15.27 29.15
N GLU A 117 -7.10 14.04 29.38
CA GLU A 117 -6.29 13.64 30.52
C GLU A 117 -4.91 14.29 30.49
N VAL A 118 -4.49 14.81 31.65
CA VAL A 118 -3.12 15.24 31.89
C VAL A 118 -2.30 14.04 32.34
N TRP A 119 -1.32 13.68 31.52
CA TRP A 119 -0.42 12.57 31.81
C TRP A 119 0.61 13.04 32.85
N THR A 120 0.40 12.66 34.10
CA THR A 120 1.41 12.87 35.15
C THR A 120 2.40 11.72 35.16
N SER A 121 3.63 12.01 35.59
CA SER A 121 4.81 11.14 35.46
C SER A 121 4.75 9.80 36.21
N GLN A 122 3.63 9.40 36.82
CA GLN A 122 3.44 8.03 37.32
C GLN A 122 2.76 7.10 36.31
N LEU A 123 1.99 7.63 35.34
CA LEU A 123 1.27 6.81 34.35
C LEU A 123 2.05 6.67 33.04
N ALA A 124 2.75 7.72 32.61
CA ALA A 124 3.59 7.69 31.41
C ALA A 124 4.72 6.63 31.51
N PRO A 125 5.41 6.46 32.66
CA PRO A 125 6.39 5.40 32.79
C PRO A 125 5.75 4.03 32.76
N ARG A 126 4.56 3.76 33.32
CA ARG A 126 4.00 2.39 33.31
C ARG A 126 3.66 1.89 31.89
N ALA A 127 3.09 2.76 31.05
CA ALA A 127 2.83 2.41 29.66
C ALA A 127 4.14 2.22 28.87
N LEU A 128 5.14 3.10 29.09
CA LEU A 128 6.47 2.92 28.51
C LEU A 128 7.21 1.71 29.08
N GLN A 129 7.10 1.42 30.37
CA GLN A 129 7.79 0.34 31.08
C GLN A 129 7.25 -1.00 30.60
N ASN A 130 5.93 -1.13 30.45
CA ASN A 130 5.34 -2.33 29.84
C ASN A 130 5.84 -2.52 28.41
N LEU A 131 5.89 -1.45 27.60
CA LEU A 131 6.45 -1.52 26.24
C LEU A 131 7.95 -1.91 26.26
N VAL A 132 8.72 -1.33 27.18
CA VAL A 132 10.15 -1.58 27.37
C VAL A 132 10.40 -3.01 27.86
N ASP A 133 9.57 -3.54 28.77
CA ASP A 133 9.64 -4.92 29.27
C ASP A 133 9.30 -5.93 28.17
N HIS A 134 8.38 -5.58 27.28
CA HIS A 134 8.10 -6.37 26.07
C HIS A 134 9.21 -6.27 25.03
N ALA A 135 9.80 -5.09 24.84
CA ALA A 135 10.87 -4.83 23.88
C ALA A 135 12.22 -5.46 24.27
N HIS A 136 12.49 -5.62 25.58
CA HIS A 136 13.69 -6.29 26.07
C HIS A 136 13.67 -7.81 25.92
N LYS A 137 12.55 -8.42 25.51
CA LYS A 137 12.50 -9.86 25.25
C LYS A 137 13.26 -10.14 23.93
N PRO A 138 14.44 -10.78 23.98
CA PRO A 138 15.19 -11.05 22.76
C PRO A 138 14.37 -11.95 21.84
N ASN A 139 14.47 -11.70 20.54
CA ASN A 139 13.78 -12.47 19.51
C ASN A 139 12.25 -12.54 19.67
N HIS A 140 11.60 -11.44 20.03
CA HIS A 140 10.13 -11.31 20.04
C HIS A 140 9.68 -10.16 19.17
N ILE A 141 8.45 -10.24 18.64
CA ILE A 141 7.75 -9.09 18.07
C ILE A 141 6.76 -8.56 19.12
N VAL A 142 6.75 -7.25 19.31
CA VAL A 142 5.81 -6.54 20.19
C VAL A 142 4.65 -6.01 19.34
N TYR A 143 3.42 -6.23 19.78
CA TYR A 143 2.22 -5.82 19.07
C TYR A 143 1.12 -5.36 20.04
N THR A 144 0.14 -4.64 19.53
CA THR A 144 -1.04 -4.21 20.29
C THR A 144 -2.19 -5.19 20.05
N THR A 145 -2.84 -5.65 21.12
CA THR A 145 -4.00 -6.54 21.08
C THR A 145 -5.28 -5.77 20.80
N ASP A 146 -6.37 -6.49 20.48
CA ASP A 146 -7.71 -5.91 20.31
C ASP A 146 -8.25 -5.24 21.60
N SER A 147 -7.66 -5.56 22.75
CA SER A 147 -7.94 -4.91 24.05
C SER A 147 -7.07 -3.66 24.32
N ASN A 148 -6.36 -3.15 23.31
CA ASN A 148 -5.41 -2.02 23.43
C ASN A 148 -4.28 -2.26 24.46
N GLN A 149 -3.83 -3.51 24.62
CA GLN A 149 -2.71 -3.86 25.50
C GLN A 149 -1.49 -4.24 24.66
N TYR A 150 -0.28 -3.97 25.16
CA TYR A 150 0.94 -4.49 24.55
C TYR A 150 1.11 -5.97 24.89
N ALA A 151 1.50 -6.77 23.88
CA ALA A 151 1.85 -8.17 24.02
C ALA A 151 3.14 -8.46 23.23
N ALA A 152 3.77 -9.60 23.50
CA ALA A 152 4.94 -10.05 22.77
C ALA A 152 4.85 -11.54 22.44
N THR A 153 5.25 -11.93 21.23
CA THR A 153 5.31 -13.34 20.81
C THR A 153 6.70 -13.66 20.26
N PRO A 154 7.25 -14.87 20.49
CA PRO A 154 8.54 -15.26 19.93
C PRO A 154 8.55 -15.14 18.41
N LEU A 155 9.64 -14.63 17.84
CA LEU A 155 9.88 -14.69 16.41
C LEU A 155 9.94 -16.17 15.98
N SER A 156 9.38 -16.46 14.81
CA SER A 156 9.56 -17.77 14.17
C SER A 156 11.01 -17.93 13.68
N SER A 157 11.41 -19.17 13.37
CA SER A 157 12.68 -19.45 12.69
C SER A 157 12.83 -18.66 11.39
N PHE A 158 11.75 -18.56 10.61
CA PHE A 158 11.67 -17.77 9.39
C PHE A 158 11.94 -16.29 9.65
N MET A 159 11.25 -15.67 10.61
CA MET A 159 11.43 -14.23 10.89
C MET A 159 12.84 -13.91 11.40
N ARG A 160 13.45 -14.80 12.19
CA ARG A 160 14.86 -14.66 12.59
C ARG A 160 15.79 -14.65 11.38
N LYS A 161 15.57 -15.57 10.42
CA LYS A 161 16.36 -15.66 9.19
C LYS A 161 16.16 -14.42 8.30
N LEU A 162 14.92 -13.94 8.17
CA LEU A 162 14.59 -12.72 7.44
C LEU A 162 15.34 -11.50 8.01
N PHE A 163 15.31 -11.30 9.33
CA PHE A 163 16.03 -10.19 9.97
C PHE A 163 17.55 -10.32 9.97
N SER A 164 18.09 -11.52 9.77
CA SER A 164 19.54 -11.74 9.60
C SER A 164 20.05 -11.45 8.18
N CYS A 165 19.16 -11.11 7.23
CA CYS A 165 19.55 -10.77 5.87
C CYS A 165 20.16 -9.36 5.83
N HIS A 166 21.36 -9.21 5.26
CA HIS A 166 22.10 -7.94 5.24
C HIS A 166 21.96 -7.18 3.91
N ASN A 167 21.35 -7.81 2.91
CA ASN A 167 21.11 -7.22 1.58
C ASN A 167 19.88 -7.85 0.90
N GLY A 168 19.44 -7.25 -0.22
CA GLY A 168 18.27 -7.71 -0.96
C GLY A 168 18.41 -9.12 -1.54
N GLU A 169 19.62 -9.53 -1.94
CA GLU A 169 19.88 -10.85 -2.51
C GLU A 169 19.70 -11.97 -1.48
N THR A 170 20.30 -11.81 -0.29
CA THR A 170 20.15 -12.75 0.83
C THR A 170 18.71 -12.79 1.35
N LEU A 171 18.00 -11.67 1.32
CA LEU A 171 16.57 -11.59 1.62
C LEU A 171 15.73 -12.39 0.62
N HIS A 172 15.95 -12.20 -0.69
CA HIS A 172 15.26 -12.96 -1.72
C HIS A 172 15.53 -14.47 -1.56
N GLN A 173 16.79 -14.88 -1.42
CA GLN A 173 17.12 -16.29 -1.19
C GLN A 173 16.44 -16.86 0.06
N ALA A 174 16.39 -16.11 1.16
CA ALA A 174 15.70 -16.55 2.38
C ALA A 174 14.18 -16.65 2.21
N ILE A 175 13.55 -15.73 1.48
CA ILE A 175 12.11 -15.77 1.20
C ILE A 175 11.76 -16.99 0.35
N PHE A 176 12.53 -17.23 -0.73
CA PHE A 176 12.30 -18.38 -1.61
C PHE A 176 12.63 -19.69 -0.89
N GLN A 177 13.83 -19.88 -0.34
CA GLN A 177 14.24 -21.15 0.28
C GLN A 177 13.33 -21.66 1.40
N ASN A 178 12.66 -20.76 2.13
CA ASN A 178 11.87 -21.15 3.30
C ASN A 178 10.36 -21.06 3.03
N GLY A 179 9.98 -20.58 1.85
CA GLY A 179 8.63 -20.16 1.53
C GLY A 179 8.11 -19.03 2.42
N ALA A 180 7.20 -18.23 1.90
CA ALA A 180 6.52 -17.20 2.68
C ALA A 180 5.03 -17.19 2.34
N GLN A 181 4.19 -17.40 3.34
CA GLN A 181 2.74 -17.48 3.17
C GLN A 181 2.07 -16.27 3.80
N PHE A 182 1.17 -15.63 3.06
CA PHE A 182 0.39 -14.47 3.49
C PHE A 182 -1.04 -14.88 3.75
N TYR A 183 -1.60 -14.40 4.85
CA TYR A 183 -2.95 -14.72 5.28
C TYR A 183 -3.76 -13.44 5.45
N ASN A 184 -5.05 -13.51 5.14
CA ASN A 184 -6.06 -12.57 5.61
C ASN A 184 -6.97 -13.34 6.57
N ASN A 185 -6.90 -13.01 7.86
CA ASN A 185 -7.43 -13.83 8.94
C ASN A 185 -6.86 -15.26 8.84
N SER A 186 -7.72 -16.29 8.77
CA SER A 186 -7.32 -17.69 8.62
C SER A 186 -7.16 -18.13 7.16
N GLN A 187 -7.47 -17.28 6.18
CA GLN A 187 -7.42 -17.64 4.77
C GLN A 187 -6.07 -17.26 4.16
N ARG A 188 -5.35 -18.25 3.61
CA ARG A 188 -4.14 -18.00 2.83
C ARG A 188 -4.50 -17.25 1.54
N ILE A 189 -3.86 -16.10 1.30
CA ILE A 189 -4.11 -15.24 0.14
C ILE A 189 -2.96 -15.29 -0.87
N ALA A 190 -1.72 -15.49 -0.42
CA ALA A 190 -0.57 -15.65 -1.29
C ALA A 190 0.48 -16.58 -0.65
N ALA A 191 1.33 -17.22 -1.47
CA ALA A 191 2.49 -17.97 -1.01
C ALA A 191 3.64 -17.83 -2.00
N PHE A 192 4.83 -17.50 -1.51
CA PHE A 192 6.09 -17.82 -2.16
C PHE A 192 6.45 -19.25 -1.74
N LEU A 193 6.61 -20.14 -2.71
CA LEU A 193 7.01 -21.52 -2.51
C LEU A 193 8.53 -21.68 -2.60
N ASP A 194 9.02 -22.81 -2.10
CA ASP A 194 10.45 -23.17 -2.07
C ASP A 194 11.05 -23.51 -3.44
N ASP A 195 10.19 -23.75 -4.43
CA ASP A 195 10.53 -23.92 -5.85
C ASP A 195 10.59 -22.60 -6.64
N GLY A 196 10.30 -21.46 -5.99
CA GLY A 196 10.27 -20.15 -6.64
C GLY A 196 8.89 -19.70 -7.12
N ASP A 197 7.86 -20.52 -6.99
CA ASP A 197 6.52 -20.18 -7.46
C ASP A 197 5.80 -19.20 -6.53
N ILE A 198 5.01 -18.31 -7.14
CA ILE A 198 4.09 -17.40 -6.44
C ILE A 198 2.66 -17.90 -6.65
N MET A 199 2.03 -18.43 -5.61
CA MET A 199 0.64 -18.85 -5.62
C MET A 199 -0.26 -17.77 -5.02
N CYS A 200 -1.24 -17.25 -5.77
CA CYS A 200 -2.30 -16.40 -5.21
C CYS A 200 -3.61 -17.20 -5.02
N TYR A 201 -4.00 -17.40 -3.76
CA TYR A 201 -5.19 -18.18 -3.39
C TYR A 201 -6.46 -17.31 -3.39
N LYS A 202 -6.98 -17.04 -4.58
CA LYS A 202 -8.42 -16.71 -4.82
C LYS A 202 -8.89 -16.77 -6.27
N ARG A 203 -8.02 -17.09 -7.23
CA ARG A 203 -8.42 -17.50 -8.59
C ARG A 203 -7.75 -18.83 -8.90
N GLN A 204 -8.55 -19.82 -9.29
CA GLN A 204 -8.02 -21.10 -9.72
C GLN A 204 -7.02 -20.84 -10.86
N LYS A 205 -5.73 -21.14 -10.61
CA LYS A 205 -4.61 -21.13 -11.58
C LYS A 205 -4.11 -19.76 -12.07
N THR A 206 -3.61 -18.91 -11.18
CA THR A 206 -2.68 -17.84 -11.60
C THR A 206 -1.34 -18.02 -10.89
N VAL A 207 -0.36 -18.58 -11.60
CA VAL A 207 1.06 -18.57 -11.21
C VAL A 207 1.65 -17.31 -11.84
N TRP A 208 2.12 -16.37 -11.02
CA TRP A 208 2.83 -15.20 -11.51
C TRP A 208 4.31 -15.56 -11.59
N GLN A 209 4.84 -15.69 -12.82
CA GLN A 209 6.29 -15.67 -13.03
C GLN A 209 6.81 -14.26 -12.73
N GLY A 210 7.96 -14.19 -12.05
CA GLY A 210 8.49 -12.98 -11.43
C GLY A 210 8.47 -11.74 -12.33
N ILE A 211 8.04 -10.62 -11.75
CA ILE A 211 7.82 -9.34 -12.44
C ILE A 211 9.08 -8.82 -13.16
N GLU A 212 10.28 -9.16 -12.67
CA GLU A 212 11.55 -8.76 -13.29
C GLU A 212 11.78 -9.45 -14.64
N ILE A 213 11.39 -10.71 -14.79
CA ILE A 213 11.52 -11.44 -16.07
C ILE A 213 10.44 -10.99 -17.05
N ALA A 214 9.21 -10.77 -16.56
CA ALA A 214 8.13 -10.22 -17.38
C ALA A 214 8.44 -8.79 -17.85
N GLN A 215 8.98 -7.94 -16.97
CA GLN A 215 9.36 -6.57 -17.29
C GLN A 215 10.61 -6.54 -18.20
N HIS A 216 11.60 -7.41 -17.98
CA HIS A 216 12.76 -7.52 -18.86
C HIS A 216 12.34 -7.97 -20.27
N THR A 217 11.47 -8.97 -20.37
CA THR A 217 10.92 -9.45 -21.65
C THR A 217 10.05 -8.39 -22.31
N ALA A 218 9.22 -7.67 -21.55
CA ALA A 218 8.40 -6.57 -22.05
C ALA A 218 9.25 -5.38 -22.53
N ASN A 219 10.34 -5.05 -21.84
CA ASN A 219 11.25 -3.98 -22.22
C ASN A 219 12.04 -4.35 -23.49
N ILE A 220 12.50 -5.60 -23.63
CA ILE A 220 13.12 -6.10 -24.87
C ILE A 220 12.12 -6.07 -26.04
N ALA A 221 10.85 -6.42 -25.79
CA ALA A 221 9.80 -6.33 -26.80
C ALA A 221 9.50 -4.86 -27.19
N LEU A 222 9.45 -3.94 -26.23
CA LEU A 222 9.22 -2.51 -26.44
C LEU A 222 10.38 -1.82 -27.19
N GLU A 223 11.63 -2.20 -26.93
CA GLU A 223 12.78 -1.63 -27.63
C GLU A 223 12.93 -2.17 -29.05
N SER A 224 12.45 -3.38 -29.33
CA SER A 224 12.57 -4.02 -30.65
C SER A 224 11.42 -3.70 -31.64
N THR A 225 10.29 -3.13 -31.19
CA THR A 225 9.08 -3.03 -32.03
C THR A 225 8.41 -1.65 -31.99
N LYS A 226 9.15 -0.58 -32.29
CA LYS A 226 8.59 0.79 -32.32
C LYS A 226 7.49 1.04 -33.38
N ASN A 227 7.17 0.13 -34.30
CA ASN A 227 6.21 0.38 -35.38
C ASN A 227 5.14 -0.70 -35.64
N CYS A 228 5.01 -1.74 -34.80
CA CYS A 228 4.14 -2.88 -35.16
C CYS A 228 3.19 -3.39 -34.07
N LEU A 229 3.18 -2.82 -32.86
CA LEU A 229 2.22 -3.23 -31.83
C LEU A 229 1.01 -2.31 -31.81
N TYR A 230 -0.07 -2.76 -32.45
CA TYR A 230 -1.42 -2.34 -32.06
C TYR A 230 -1.55 -2.58 -30.55
N LYS A 231 -1.90 -1.54 -29.78
CA LYS A 231 -2.13 -1.67 -28.33
C LYS A 231 -3.23 -2.71 -28.11
N THR A 232 -2.85 -3.93 -27.76
CA THR A 232 -3.75 -4.99 -27.31
C THR A 232 -3.45 -5.27 -25.85
N THR A 233 -4.50 -5.47 -25.07
CA THR A 233 -4.39 -5.77 -23.64
C THR A 233 -4.50 -7.27 -23.46
N VAL A 234 -3.48 -7.91 -22.89
CA VAL A 234 -3.55 -9.32 -22.49
C VAL A 234 -4.46 -9.43 -21.26
N LEU A 235 -5.61 -10.09 -21.42
CA LEU A 235 -6.62 -10.30 -20.38
C LEU A 235 -6.31 -11.57 -19.57
N ASN A 236 -5.81 -12.61 -20.22
CA ASN A 236 -5.51 -13.91 -19.62
C ASN A 236 -4.43 -14.66 -20.42
N MET A 237 -3.75 -15.61 -19.78
CA MET A 237 -2.80 -16.50 -20.43
C MET A 237 -3.16 -17.95 -20.09
N GLY A 238 -3.36 -18.76 -21.13
CA GLY A 238 -3.72 -20.17 -21.02
C GLY A 238 -2.66 -21.07 -21.63
N ARG A 239 -2.39 -22.20 -20.97
CA ARG A 239 -1.56 -23.29 -21.52
C ARG A 239 -2.41 -24.55 -21.67
N GLY A 240 -2.55 -25.01 -22.91
CA GLY A 240 -3.08 -26.33 -23.25
C GLY A 240 -1.95 -27.31 -23.60
N PRO A 241 -2.24 -28.61 -23.73
CA PRO A 241 -1.30 -29.58 -24.29
C PRO A 241 -0.85 -29.13 -25.69
N GLY A 242 0.43 -28.76 -25.85
CA GLY A 242 0.99 -28.34 -27.14
C GLY A 242 0.59 -26.94 -27.62
N TYR A 243 -0.05 -26.12 -26.78
CA TYR A 243 -0.49 -24.77 -27.16
C TYR A 243 -0.36 -23.78 -26.01
N ILE A 244 0.10 -22.57 -26.29
CA ILE A 244 0.05 -21.44 -25.37
C ILE A 244 -0.72 -20.31 -26.05
N HIS A 245 -1.67 -19.70 -25.34
CA HIS A 245 -2.40 -18.54 -25.83
C HIS A 245 -2.50 -17.43 -24.80
N PHE A 246 -2.73 -16.26 -25.34
CA PHE A 246 -3.03 -15.02 -24.67
C PHE A 246 -4.43 -14.60 -25.13
N ASP A 247 -5.38 -14.55 -24.19
CA ASP A 247 -6.66 -13.92 -24.47
C ASP A 247 -6.42 -12.41 -24.47
N THR A 248 -6.72 -11.73 -25.57
CA THR A 248 -6.61 -10.28 -25.68
C THR A 248 -7.98 -9.63 -25.87
N ASP A 249 -8.03 -8.31 -25.71
CA ASP A 249 -9.20 -7.50 -26.04
C ASP A 249 -9.62 -7.57 -27.52
N LYS A 250 -8.76 -8.13 -28.39
CA LYS A 250 -9.05 -8.37 -29.82
C LYS A 250 -9.22 -9.85 -30.19
N GLY A 251 -9.30 -10.73 -29.20
CA GLY A 251 -9.40 -12.18 -29.39
C GLY A 251 -8.17 -12.94 -28.88
N ALA A 252 -8.25 -14.26 -28.89
CA ALA A 252 -7.15 -15.12 -28.46
C ALA A 252 -6.05 -15.17 -29.53
N VAL A 253 -4.81 -14.90 -29.14
CA VAL A 253 -3.61 -15.10 -29.97
C VAL A 253 -2.68 -16.08 -29.27
N GLY A 254 -2.12 -17.02 -30.01
CA GLY A 254 -1.28 -18.05 -29.41
C GLY A 254 -0.30 -18.67 -30.38
N CYS A 255 0.52 -19.57 -29.86
CA CYS A 255 1.47 -20.34 -30.62
C CYS A 255 1.35 -21.80 -30.21
N SER A 256 1.26 -22.68 -31.20
CA SER A 256 1.36 -24.12 -30.99
C SER A 256 2.82 -24.50 -30.87
N TYR A 257 3.16 -25.26 -29.83
CA TYR A 257 4.48 -25.83 -29.65
C TYR A 257 4.38 -27.35 -29.66
N PHE A 258 5.00 -27.97 -30.67
CA PHE A 258 4.96 -29.42 -30.83
C PHE A 258 6.19 -30.03 -30.15
N LEU A 259 5.98 -30.80 -29.09
CA LEU A 259 7.04 -31.59 -28.49
C LEU A 259 7.34 -32.78 -29.41
N SER A 260 8.45 -32.69 -30.14
CA SER A 260 8.90 -33.73 -31.06
C SER A 260 10.02 -34.63 -30.48
N ASP A 261 10.09 -34.74 -29.15
CA ASP A 261 11.06 -35.62 -28.48
C ASP A 261 10.75 -37.09 -28.77
N GLU A 262 11.71 -37.80 -29.37
CA GLU A 262 11.56 -39.20 -29.75
C GLU A 262 11.26 -40.11 -28.55
N ARG A 263 11.78 -39.77 -27.37
CA ARG A 263 11.56 -40.52 -26.12
C ARG A 263 10.10 -40.50 -25.67
N LEU A 264 9.32 -39.53 -26.17
CA LEU A 264 7.89 -39.38 -25.90
C LEU A 264 7.02 -40.01 -27.00
N LYS A 265 7.62 -40.68 -27.99
CA LYS A 265 6.93 -41.27 -29.12
C LYS A 265 7.14 -42.78 -29.16
N LYS A 266 6.11 -43.49 -29.62
CA LYS A 266 6.26 -44.89 -30.05
C LYS A 266 6.63 -44.89 -31.53
N VAL A 267 7.93 -44.95 -31.83
CA VAL A 267 8.44 -44.96 -33.21
C VAL A 267 8.21 -46.34 -33.85
N HIS A 268 7.63 -46.37 -35.04
CA HIS A 268 7.29 -47.59 -35.76
C HIS A 268 8.20 -47.89 -36.97
N GLY A 269 9.30 -47.15 -37.11
CA GLY A 269 10.21 -47.21 -38.26
C GLY A 269 10.00 -46.05 -39.24
N GLU A 270 10.57 -46.20 -40.44
CA GLU A 270 10.39 -45.23 -41.53
C GLU A 270 8.95 -45.21 -42.05
N SER A 271 8.47 -44.05 -42.48
CA SER A 271 7.14 -43.92 -43.05
C SER A 271 7.08 -44.58 -44.43
N SER A 272 6.19 -45.56 -44.59
CA SER A 272 5.82 -46.17 -45.88
C SER A 272 4.65 -45.45 -46.57
N ALA A 273 4.09 -44.40 -45.97
CA ALA A 273 2.99 -43.64 -46.57
C ALA A 273 3.51 -42.81 -47.75
N SER A 274 2.81 -42.90 -48.89
CA SER A 274 2.98 -42.04 -50.07
C SER A 274 2.35 -40.69 -49.78
N ALA A 275 3.16 -39.66 -49.53
CA ALA A 275 2.63 -38.33 -49.28
C ALA A 275 2.23 -37.62 -50.58
N ARG A 276 2.90 -37.92 -51.71
CA ARG A 276 2.60 -37.34 -53.02
C ARG A 276 1.13 -37.53 -53.42
N GLU A 277 0.61 -38.74 -53.31
CA GLU A 277 -0.79 -39.05 -53.66
C GLU A 277 -1.81 -38.28 -52.81
N ILE A 278 -1.46 -38.02 -51.55
CA ILE A 278 -2.31 -37.25 -50.63
C ILE A 278 -2.27 -35.76 -50.99
N ILE A 279 -1.07 -35.23 -51.28
CA ILE A 279 -0.88 -33.82 -51.63
C ILE A 279 -1.49 -33.48 -53.00
N GLU A 280 -1.48 -34.40 -53.96
CA GLU A 280 -2.14 -34.23 -55.28
C GLU A 280 -3.66 -34.04 -55.17
N GLN A 281 -4.28 -34.52 -54.09
CA GLN A 281 -5.72 -34.37 -53.86
C GLN A 281 -6.08 -33.02 -53.23
N LEU A 282 -5.10 -32.26 -52.71
CA LEU A 282 -5.33 -30.96 -52.09
C LEU A 282 -5.85 -29.95 -53.11
N LYS A 283 -6.99 -29.32 -52.79
CA LYS A 283 -7.55 -28.22 -53.56
C LYS A 283 -7.24 -26.91 -52.85
N PHE A 284 -6.50 -26.05 -53.53
CA PHE A 284 -6.28 -24.68 -53.07
C PHE A 284 -7.45 -23.80 -53.49
N ILE A 285 -7.85 -22.90 -52.60
CA ILE A 285 -8.90 -21.92 -52.84
C ILE A 285 -8.35 -20.50 -52.75
N ASP A 286 -8.96 -19.60 -53.52
CA ASP A 286 -8.77 -18.15 -53.42
C ASP A 286 -9.97 -17.59 -52.64
N PHE A 287 -9.71 -16.84 -51.56
CA PHE A 287 -10.78 -16.44 -50.66
C PHE A 287 -10.52 -15.10 -49.95
N ASN A 288 -11.61 -14.50 -49.48
CA ASN A 288 -11.64 -13.42 -48.50
C ASN A 288 -12.44 -13.92 -47.29
N TYR A 289 -12.10 -13.43 -46.10
CA TYR A 289 -12.94 -13.69 -44.94
C TYR A 289 -14.27 -12.94 -45.03
N LEU A 290 -15.35 -13.53 -44.52
CA LEU A 290 -16.64 -12.85 -44.41
C LEU A 290 -16.56 -11.74 -43.33
N PRO A 291 -17.25 -10.60 -43.50
CA PRO A 291 -17.25 -9.52 -42.51
C PRO A 291 -17.64 -9.94 -41.09
N GLU A 292 -18.51 -10.94 -40.95
CA GLU A 292 -18.96 -11.51 -39.68
C GLU A 292 -17.97 -12.46 -39.01
N SER A 293 -16.88 -12.85 -39.69
CA SER A 293 -15.90 -13.80 -39.15
C SER A 293 -15.00 -13.20 -38.07
N GLY A 294 -14.95 -11.87 -37.95
CA GLY A 294 -14.01 -11.16 -37.08
C GLY A 294 -12.58 -11.05 -37.65
N MET A 295 -12.32 -11.60 -38.84
CA MET A 295 -11.07 -11.45 -39.59
C MET A 295 -11.18 -10.31 -40.61
N ASP A 296 -10.04 -9.88 -41.18
CA ASP A 296 -10.01 -8.82 -42.19
C ASP A 296 -10.66 -9.30 -43.50
N SER A 297 -11.85 -8.76 -43.82
CA SER A 297 -12.61 -9.10 -45.02
C SER A 297 -12.07 -8.45 -46.28
N GLU A 298 -11.32 -7.35 -46.17
CA GLU A 298 -10.76 -6.63 -47.32
C GLU A 298 -9.48 -7.30 -47.83
N LEU A 299 -8.83 -8.12 -47.00
CA LEU A 299 -7.63 -8.85 -47.37
C LEU A 299 -7.96 -10.13 -48.15
N ARG A 300 -7.57 -10.16 -49.43
CA ARG A 300 -7.69 -11.35 -50.30
C ARG A 300 -6.50 -12.29 -50.13
N TYR A 301 -6.77 -13.57 -49.95
CA TYR A 301 -5.80 -14.64 -49.86
C TYR A 301 -5.86 -15.47 -51.14
N LEU A 302 -4.82 -15.38 -51.97
CA LEU A 302 -4.76 -16.07 -53.27
C LEU A 302 -4.66 -17.59 -53.14
N ILE A 303 -4.15 -18.08 -52.02
CA ILE A 303 -3.94 -19.50 -51.74
C ILE A 303 -4.34 -19.77 -50.30
N GLY A 304 -5.33 -20.63 -50.14
CA GLY A 304 -5.80 -21.15 -48.86
C GLY A 304 -6.24 -22.60 -48.96
N PHE A 305 -6.53 -23.18 -47.81
CA PHE A 305 -7.14 -24.51 -47.73
C PHE A 305 -8.65 -24.39 -47.56
N SER A 306 -9.39 -25.33 -48.13
CA SER A 306 -10.77 -25.59 -47.73
C SER A 306 -10.78 -26.72 -46.71
N GLU A 307 -11.29 -26.47 -45.51
CA GLU A 307 -11.32 -27.45 -44.42
C GLU A 307 -12.20 -28.66 -44.76
N ASN A 308 -13.27 -28.45 -45.55
CA ASN A 308 -14.10 -29.56 -46.03
C ASN A 308 -13.32 -30.46 -46.99
N ASN A 309 -12.54 -29.88 -47.91
CA ASN A 309 -11.68 -30.67 -48.79
C ASN A 309 -10.57 -31.38 -48.01
N LEU A 310 -9.92 -30.71 -47.05
CA LEU A 310 -8.92 -31.34 -46.18
C LEU A 310 -9.51 -32.53 -45.43
N LYS A 311 -10.70 -32.38 -44.86
CA LYS A 311 -11.39 -33.44 -44.12
C LYS A 311 -11.78 -34.63 -45.01
N GLU A 312 -12.24 -34.37 -46.23
CA GLU A 312 -12.55 -35.43 -47.21
C GLU A 312 -11.32 -36.27 -47.58
N ILE A 313 -10.15 -35.63 -47.67
CA ILE A 313 -8.89 -36.31 -47.98
C ILE A 313 -8.42 -37.13 -46.77
N ASN A 314 -8.35 -36.48 -45.60
CA ASN A 314 -7.96 -37.13 -44.36
C ASN A 314 -8.46 -36.34 -43.14
N GLU A 315 -9.23 -37.00 -42.27
CA GLU A 315 -9.78 -36.34 -41.08
C GLU A 315 -8.72 -35.76 -40.15
N VAL A 316 -7.49 -36.29 -40.12
CA VAL A 316 -6.41 -35.74 -39.27
C VAL A 316 -5.80 -34.43 -39.80
N PHE A 317 -6.18 -33.98 -41.01
CA PHE A 317 -5.76 -32.69 -41.54
C PHE A 317 -6.57 -31.52 -41.00
N VAL A 318 -7.60 -31.78 -40.22
CA VAL A 318 -8.44 -30.73 -39.61
C VAL A 318 -8.56 -30.94 -38.11
N ASP A 319 -8.49 -29.84 -37.37
CA ASP A 319 -8.87 -29.78 -35.96
C ASP A 319 -10.28 -29.23 -35.83
N THR A 320 -10.99 -29.62 -34.77
CA THR A 320 -12.28 -29.01 -34.42
C THR A 320 -12.10 -28.06 -33.23
N ILE A 321 -12.27 -26.76 -33.47
CA ILE A 321 -12.08 -25.71 -32.47
C ILE A 321 -13.38 -24.93 -32.33
N GLY A 322 -14.04 -25.03 -31.18
CA GLY A 322 -15.25 -24.27 -30.90
C GLY A 322 -16.42 -24.56 -31.86
N GLY A 323 -16.46 -25.75 -32.48
CA GLY A 323 -17.47 -26.13 -33.48
C GLY A 323 -17.10 -25.79 -34.92
N TYR A 324 -15.99 -25.10 -35.15
CA TYR A 324 -15.44 -24.83 -36.48
C TYR A 324 -14.36 -25.86 -36.83
N LEU A 325 -14.23 -26.16 -38.12
CA LEU A 325 -13.07 -26.87 -38.64
C LEU A 325 -11.94 -25.87 -38.87
N ALA A 326 -10.72 -26.25 -38.54
CA ALA A 326 -9.51 -25.49 -38.81
C ALA A 326 -8.45 -26.42 -39.41
N PRO A 327 -7.61 -25.97 -40.36
CA PRO A 327 -6.50 -26.79 -40.84
C PRO A 327 -5.55 -27.16 -39.69
N ASN A 328 -5.06 -28.40 -39.67
CA ASN A 328 -4.05 -28.87 -38.71
C ASN A 328 -2.65 -28.78 -39.34
N PRO A 329 -1.92 -27.66 -39.18
CA PRO A 329 -0.61 -27.47 -39.82
C PRO A 329 0.43 -28.48 -39.32
N SER A 330 0.28 -28.99 -38.10
CA SER A 330 1.19 -29.95 -37.46
C SER A 330 1.25 -31.29 -38.19
N VAL A 331 0.17 -31.63 -38.89
CA VAL A 331 0.05 -32.84 -39.69
C VAL A 331 0.29 -32.53 -41.17
N ILE A 332 -0.25 -31.42 -41.68
CA ILE A 332 -0.13 -31.05 -43.10
C ILE A 332 1.33 -30.76 -43.49
N ILE A 333 2.08 -30.01 -42.66
CA ILE A 333 3.47 -29.63 -42.98
C ILE A 333 4.38 -30.86 -43.14
N PRO A 334 4.38 -31.87 -42.24
CA PRO A 334 5.12 -33.11 -42.44
C PRO A 334 4.76 -33.87 -43.73
N HIS A 335 3.48 -33.89 -44.13
CA HIS A 335 3.07 -34.51 -45.39
C HIS A 335 3.62 -33.75 -46.60
N LEU A 336 3.55 -32.41 -46.59
CA LEU A 336 4.16 -31.58 -47.63
C LEU A 336 5.67 -31.81 -47.72
N ALA A 337 6.37 -31.86 -46.58
CA ALA A 337 7.81 -32.12 -46.52
C ALA A 337 8.17 -33.51 -47.06
N LYS A 338 7.37 -34.54 -46.73
CA LYS A 338 7.54 -35.90 -47.23
C LYS A 338 7.28 -35.99 -48.74
N ALA A 339 6.24 -35.31 -49.25
CA ALA A 339 5.97 -35.26 -50.69
C ALA A 339 7.12 -34.58 -51.47
N ILE A 340 7.70 -33.50 -50.93
CA ILE A 340 8.90 -32.88 -51.50
C ILE A 340 10.08 -33.85 -51.48
N GLN A 341 10.28 -34.59 -50.40
CA GLN A 341 11.34 -35.60 -50.30
C GLN A 341 11.18 -36.70 -51.37
N GLU A 342 9.96 -37.20 -51.56
CA GLU A 342 9.63 -38.19 -52.59
C GLU A 342 9.89 -37.65 -54.00
N LEU A 343 9.44 -36.43 -54.30
CA LEU A 343 9.68 -35.77 -55.59
C LEU A 343 11.17 -35.53 -55.85
N LEU A 344 11.94 -35.14 -54.84
CA LEU A 344 13.39 -34.96 -54.97
C LEU A 344 14.10 -36.29 -55.27
N GLN A 345 13.65 -37.37 -54.64
CA GLN A 345 14.18 -38.72 -54.90
C GLN A 345 13.85 -39.17 -56.33
N GLU A 346 12.62 -38.96 -56.79
CA GLU A 346 12.21 -39.25 -58.17
C GLU A 346 13.01 -38.43 -59.20
N VAL A 347 13.18 -37.12 -58.96
CA VAL A 347 14.01 -36.26 -59.83
C VAL A 347 15.46 -36.74 -59.87
N LYS A 348 16.00 -37.22 -58.76
CA LYS A 348 17.35 -37.79 -58.71
C LYS A 348 17.44 -39.07 -59.55
N GLU A 349 16.50 -39.99 -59.38
CA GLU A 349 16.45 -41.24 -60.15
C GLU A 349 16.29 -40.97 -61.65
N LEU A 350 15.43 -40.02 -62.04
CA LEU A 350 15.27 -39.61 -63.43
C LEU A 350 16.56 -39.01 -64.01
N ARG A 351 17.31 -38.22 -63.24
CA ARG A 351 18.61 -37.69 -63.66
C ARG A 351 19.63 -38.80 -63.86
N ASP A 352 19.74 -39.73 -62.90
CA ASP A 352 20.64 -40.88 -63.00
C ASP A 352 20.31 -41.75 -64.23
N MET A 353 19.01 -41.91 -64.55
CA MET A 353 18.57 -42.60 -65.77
C MET A 353 18.97 -41.87 -67.05
N ILE A 354 18.82 -40.54 -67.09
CA ILE A 354 19.22 -39.72 -68.23
C ILE A 354 20.74 -39.78 -68.44
N ASP A 355 21.52 -39.69 -67.37
CA ASP A 355 22.99 -39.75 -67.43
C ASP A 355 23.45 -41.10 -67.97
N LYS A 356 22.85 -42.20 -67.49
CA LYS A 356 23.13 -43.54 -68.01
C LYS A 356 22.77 -43.68 -69.50
N GLN A 357 21.63 -43.13 -69.93
CA GLN A 357 21.24 -43.14 -71.34
C GLN A 357 22.22 -42.34 -72.21
N ASN A 358 22.73 -41.21 -71.70
CA ASN A 358 23.73 -40.40 -72.40
C ASN A 358 25.07 -41.14 -72.53
N GLU A 359 25.51 -41.87 -71.50
CA GLU A 359 26.69 -42.74 -71.56
C GLU A 359 26.53 -43.84 -72.62
N GLU A 360 25.39 -44.54 -72.61
CA GLU A 360 25.09 -45.57 -73.62
C GLU A 360 25.04 -44.99 -75.05
N HIS A 361 24.47 -43.80 -75.24
CA HIS A 361 24.45 -43.13 -76.55
C HIS A 361 25.85 -42.69 -77.01
N GLN A 362 26.70 -42.22 -76.10
CA GLN A 362 28.08 -41.84 -76.40
C GLN A 362 28.89 -43.05 -76.87
N ASP A 363 28.74 -44.20 -76.20
CA ASP A 363 29.39 -45.46 -76.59
C ASP A 363 28.97 -45.91 -78.00
N VAL A 364 27.67 -45.78 -78.35
CA VAL A 364 27.19 -46.10 -79.71
C VAL A 364 27.77 -45.14 -80.76
N GLN A 365 27.84 -43.84 -80.46
CA GLN A 365 28.47 -42.86 -81.36
C GLN A 365 29.95 -43.16 -81.58
N ASP A 366 30.69 -43.47 -80.52
CA ASP A 366 32.12 -43.80 -80.59
C ASP A 366 32.37 -45.11 -81.37
N MET A 367 31.50 -46.12 -81.22
CA MET A 367 31.55 -47.34 -82.05
C MET A 367 31.31 -47.04 -83.54
N SER A 368 30.37 -46.14 -83.87
CA SER A 368 30.08 -45.77 -85.27
C SER A 368 31.15 -44.89 -85.92
N ASN A 369 31.89 -44.10 -85.13
CA ASN A 369 32.96 -43.23 -85.60
C ASN A 369 34.33 -43.92 -85.65
N THR A 370 34.46 -45.12 -85.09
CA THR A 370 35.67 -45.93 -85.20
C THR A 370 35.83 -46.34 -86.67
N PRO A 371 36.86 -45.84 -87.40
CA PRO A 371 37.02 -46.13 -88.81
C PRO A 371 37.11 -47.64 -89.00
N LEU A 372 36.30 -48.18 -89.93
CA LEU A 372 36.45 -49.55 -90.43
C LEU A 372 37.89 -49.67 -90.95
N ASN A 373 38.78 -50.12 -90.09
CA ASN A 373 40.17 -50.30 -90.40
C ASN A 373 40.18 -51.38 -91.48
N SER A 374 40.42 -50.95 -92.71
CA SER A 374 40.37 -51.77 -93.91
C SER A 374 41.23 -53.00 -93.65
N GLN A 375 40.59 -54.15 -93.42
CA GLN A 375 41.26 -55.43 -93.48
C GLN A 375 41.91 -55.49 -94.86
N LYS A 376 43.25 -55.37 -94.87
CA LYS A 376 44.04 -55.77 -96.02
C LYS A 376 43.76 -57.26 -96.20
N PHE A 377 42.98 -57.58 -97.22
CA PHE A 377 42.95 -58.92 -97.80
C PHE A 377 44.30 -59.12 -98.48
N ASP A 378 45.16 -59.93 -97.85
CA ASP A 378 46.29 -60.59 -98.50
C ASP A 378 45.88 -61.99 -98.96
#